data_AF-A0A015JWU3-F1
#
_entry.id   AF-A0A015JWU3-F1
#
_cell.length_a   1.000
_cell.length_b   1.000
_cell.length_c   1.000
_cell.angle_alpha   90.00
_cell.angle_beta   90.00
_cell.angle_gamma   90.00
#
_symmetry.space_group_name_H-M   'P 1'
#
loop_
_entity.id
_entity.type
_entity.pdbx_description
1 polymer ?
#
loop_
_entity_poly.entity_id
_entity_poly.type
_entity_poly.pdbx_seq_one_letter_code
_entity_poly.pdbx_strand_id
1 'polypeptide(L)'
;MITEDEWSLILDLTKVLSHFADATDYLGGSKYCTYSSMNPTIIEIMKWIRPSSSNNNFTDINLDRTVDAFGEVSELEKNREINTPINTRNILDQVKKNLYDAMIHYFNPASSEALLAVLLDPHFKKLQSFTPDQKQVAENELQNKYNEIKSNQPSTASSSPPASSQRKKKITI
;
A
#
# COMPACT_ATOMS: atom_id res chain seq x y z
N MET A 1 3.20 26.50 27.09
CA MET A 1 1.75 26.23 27.02
C MET A 1 1.45 25.94 25.56
N ILE A 2 0.78 24.82 25.25
CA ILE A 2 0.44 24.47 23.86
C ILE A 2 -0.59 25.49 23.35
N THR A 3 -0.33 26.03 22.18
CA THR A 3 -1.18 26.99 21.47
C THR A 3 -2.36 26.29 20.80
N GLU A 4 -3.41 27.03 20.45
CA GLU A 4 -4.57 26.47 19.75
C GLU A 4 -4.18 25.87 18.38
N ASP A 5 -3.26 26.52 17.67
CA ASP A 5 -2.77 26.04 16.38
C ASP A 5 -2.03 24.69 16.52
N GLU A 6 -1.24 24.52 17.58
CA GLU A 6 -0.57 23.26 17.89
C GLU A 6 -1.56 22.16 18.26
N TRP A 7 -2.60 22.47 19.03
CA TRP A 7 -3.68 21.52 19.33
C TRP A 7 -4.43 21.10 18.06
N SER A 8 -4.76 22.05 17.19
CA SER A 8 -5.40 21.76 15.90
C SER A 8 -4.53 20.84 15.05
N LEU A 9 -3.22 21.11 14.97
CA LEU A 9 -2.27 20.27 14.25
C LEU A 9 -2.22 18.84 14.82
N ILE A 10 -2.18 18.67 16.14
CA ILE A 10 -2.18 17.35 16.78
C ILE A 10 -3.46 16.57 16.43
N LEU A 11 -4.61 17.23 16.46
CA LEU A 11 -5.89 16.60 16.10
C LEU A 11 -5.88 16.14 14.63
N ASP A 12 -5.36 16.96 13.72
CA ASP A 12 -5.28 16.61 12.31
C ASP A 12 -4.27 15.49 12.03
N LEU A 13 -3.12 15.49 12.72
CA LEU A 13 -2.16 14.39 12.66
C LEU A 13 -2.77 13.08 13.19
N THR A 14 -3.56 13.15 14.26
CA THR A 14 -4.25 11.98 14.82
C THR A 14 -5.21 11.36 13.80
N LYS A 15 -5.97 12.19 13.05
CA LYS A 15 -6.85 11.71 11.98
C LYS A 15 -6.07 11.08 10.82
N VAL A 16 -4.90 11.61 10.49
CA VAL A 16 -4.03 11.01 9.46
C VAL A 16 -3.54 9.63 9.91
N LEU A 17 -3.07 9.54 11.16
CA LEU A 17 -2.50 8.31 11.72
C LEU A 17 -3.55 7.24 12.01
N SER A 18 -4.82 7.60 12.26
CA SER A 18 -5.87 6.61 12.51
C SER A 18 -6.09 5.67 11.32
N HIS A 19 -5.92 6.14 10.08
CA HIS A 19 -5.99 5.28 8.90
C HIS A 19 -4.92 4.19 8.87
N PHE A 20 -3.74 4.46 9.43
CA PHE A 20 -2.69 3.45 9.58
C PHE A 20 -3.06 2.45 10.68
N ALA A 21 -3.60 2.93 11.81
CA ALA A 21 -4.07 2.06 12.88
C ALA A 21 -5.14 1.06 12.38
N ASP A 22 -6.15 1.56 11.66
CA ASP A 22 -7.20 0.74 11.06
C ASP A 22 -6.61 -0.32 10.11
N ALA A 23 -5.64 0.06 9.29
CA ALA A 23 -4.98 -0.85 8.37
C ALA A 23 -4.13 -1.90 9.08
N THR A 24 -3.39 -1.52 10.12
CA THR A 24 -2.59 -2.47 10.91
C THR A 24 -3.47 -3.44 11.69
N ASP A 25 -4.63 -3.00 12.18
CA ASP A 25 -5.60 -3.88 12.84
C ASP A 25 -6.20 -4.86 11.83
N TYR A 26 -6.60 -4.38 10.65
CA TYR A 26 -7.13 -5.22 9.59
C TYR A 26 -6.12 -6.29 9.13
N LEU A 27 -4.88 -5.88 8.84
CA LEU A 27 -3.84 -6.80 8.37
C LEU A 27 -3.33 -7.71 9.50
N GLY A 28 -3.21 -7.18 10.72
CA GLY A 28 -2.77 -7.90 11.91
C GLY A 28 -3.79 -8.91 12.45
N GLY A 29 -5.09 -8.71 12.18
CA GLY A 29 -6.14 -9.66 12.50
C GLY A 29 -6.11 -10.94 11.66
N SER A 30 -5.37 -10.94 10.55
CA SER A 30 -5.20 -12.12 9.70
C SER A 30 -4.04 -13.00 10.21
N LYS A 31 -4.22 -14.33 10.18
CA LYS A 31 -3.11 -15.26 10.47
C LYS A 31 -1.96 -15.12 9.48
N TYR A 32 -2.27 -14.70 8.25
CA TYR A 32 -1.32 -14.48 7.17
C TYR A 32 -1.73 -13.22 6.41
N CYS A 33 -0.91 -12.18 6.50
CA CYS A 33 -1.04 -11.02 5.63
C CYS A 33 -0.57 -11.43 4.22
N THR A 34 -1.48 -11.44 3.24
CA THR A 34 -1.13 -11.79 1.87
C THR A 34 -0.78 -10.53 1.08
N TYR A 35 0.13 -10.65 0.12
CA TYR A 35 0.45 -9.56 -0.80
C TYR A 35 -0.80 -9.04 -1.54
N SER A 36 -1.75 -9.93 -1.80
CA SER A 36 -3.03 -9.62 -2.45
C SER A 36 -3.97 -8.76 -1.59
N SER A 37 -3.89 -8.83 -0.26
CA SER A 37 -4.66 -7.96 0.64
C SER A 37 -3.86 -6.73 1.08
N MET A 38 -2.54 -6.88 1.27
CA MET A 38 -1.65 -5.82 1.70
C MET A 38 -1.62 -4.65 0.72
N ASN A 39 -1.42 -4.93 -0.57
CA ASN A 39 -1.26 -3.88 -1.58
C ASN A 39 -2.53 -3.03 -1.77
N PRO A 40 -3.75 -3.60 -1.87
CA PRO A 40 -4.96 -2.81 -1.90
C PRO A 40 -5.16 -1.94 -0.65
N THR A 41 -4.82 -2.46 0.55
CA THR A 41 -4.88 -1.69 1.80
C THR A 41 -3.92 -0.51 1.79
N ILE A 42 -2.67 -0.72 1.38
CA ILE A 42 -1.65 0.34 1.25
C ILE A 42 -2.13 1.43 0.29
N ILE A 43 -2.67 1.05 -0.87
CA ILE A 43 -3.21 2.00 -1.86
C ILE A 43 -4.35 2.82 -1.28
N GLU A 44 -5.20 2.21 -0.47
CA GLU A 44 -6.30 2.93 0.18
C GLU A 44 -5.77 3.98 1.16
N ILE A 45 -4.80 3.64 2.01
CA ILE A 45 -4.13 4.61 2.91
C ILE A 45 -3.49 5.73 2.10
N MET A 46 -2.80 5.40 1.00
CA MET A 46 -2.16 6.38 0.13
C MET A 46 -3.14 7.41 -0.45
N LYS A 47 -4.42 7.06 -0.64
CA LYS A 47 -5.44 8.04 -1.07
C LYS A 47 -5.72 9.08 0.02
N TRP A 48 -5.72 8.69 1.29
CA TRP A 48 -6.00 9.59 2.42
C TRP A 48 -4.85 10.55 2.73
N ILE A 49 -3.61 10.10 2.53
CA ILE A 49 -2.41 10.91 2.77
C ILE A 49 -1.88 11.59 1.51
N ARG A 50 -2.56 11.45 0.36
CA ARG A 50 -2.16 12.11 -0.88
C ARG A 50 -2.08 13.62 -0.65
N PRO A 51 -0.92 14.26 -0.91
CA PRO A 51 -0.78 15.70 -0.74
C PRO A 51 -1.79 16.47 -1.61
N SER A 52 -2.48 17.44 -1.02
CA SER A 52 -3.46 18.26 -1.76
C SER A 52 -2.80 19.28 -2.69
N SER A 53 -1.51 19.55 -2.49
CA SER A 53 -0.71 20.52 -3.22
C SER A 53 0.58 19.85 -3.70
N SER A 54 0.93 20.04 -4.97
CA SER A 54 2.24 19.74 -5.54
C SER A 54 3.29 20.79 -5.15
N ASN A 55 3.18 21.39 -3.96
CA ASN A 55 4.16 22.34 -3.45
C ASN A 55 5.50 21.62 -3.27
N ASN A 56 6.40 21.78 -4.24
CA ASN A 56 7.72 21.16 -4.26
C ASN A 56 8.71 21.81 -3.27
N ASN A 57 8.26 22.79 -2.47
CA ASN A 57 9.11 23.51 -1.50
C ASN A 57 9.26 22.79 -0.16
N PHE A 58 8.75 21.57 -0.06
CA PHE A 58 8.90 20.72 1.12
C PHE A 58 10.29 20.08 1.12
N THR A 59 10.92 19.99 2.29
CA THR A 59 12.21 19.30 2.40
C THR A 59 11.99 17.81 2.15
N ASP A 60 12.67 17.26 1.15
CA ASP A 60 12.66 15.82 0.92
C ASP A 60 13.38 15.11 2.07
N ILE A 61 12.74 14.07 2.61
CA ILE A 61 13.40 13.15 3.53
C ILE A 61 14.34 12.28 2.71
N ASN A 62 15.56 12.05 3.21
CA ASN A 62 16.42 11.01 2.69
C ASN A 62 16.01 9.66 3.29
N LEU A 63 15.22 8.88 2.55
CA LEU A 63 14.74 7.57 2.99
C LEU A 63 15.82 6.48 2.99
N ASP A 64 16.88 6.66 2.20
CA ASP A 64 18.02 5.72 2.16
C ASP A 64 18.94 5.87 3.38
N ARG A 65 18.78 6.96 4.15
CA ARG A 65 19.57 7.19 5.35
C ARG A 65 19.05 6.26 6.46
N THR A 66 19.79 5.18 6.70
CA THR A 66 19.56 4.20 7.78
C THR A 66 19.86 4.75 9.18
N VAL A 67 19.53 6.02 9.44
CA VAL A 67 19.52 6.51 10.82
C VAL A 67 18.31 5.87 11.46
N ASP A 68 18.53 5.03 12.45
CA ASP A 68 17.47 4.49 13.28
C ASP A 68 16.68 5.69 13.85
N ALA A 69 15.43 5.85 13.40
CA ALA A 69 14.55 6.91 13.87
C ALA A 69 14.25 6.79 15.37
N PHE A 70 14.52 5.62 15.97
CA PHE A 70 14.44 5.33 17.40
C PHE A 70 15.82 5.13 18.04
N GLY A 71 16.89 5.41 17.29
CA GLY A 71 18.27 5.35 17.76
C GLY A 71 18.60 6.51 18.71
N GLU A 72 19.81 6.48 19.25
CA GLU A 72 20.27 7.51 20.17
C GLU A 72 20.24 8.89 19.50
N VAL A 73 19.38 9.77 20.04
CA VAL A 73 19.14 11.13 19.55
C VAL A 73 20.47 11.86 19.40
N SER A 74 20.81 12.27 18.17
CA SER A 74 22.06 12.99 17.91
C SER A 74 22.16 14.23 18.82
N GLU A 75 23.35 14.54 19.33
CA GLU A 75 23.58 15.66 20.26
C GLU A 75 23.07 17.03 19.72
N LEU A 76 22.83 17.13 18.41
CA LEU A 76 22.27 18.30 17.74
C LEU A 76 20.80 18.58 18.08
N GLU A 77 20.04 17.59 18.57
CA GLU A 77 18.62 17.78 18.95
C GLU A 77 18.42 18.11 20.44
N LYS A 78 19.46 17.99 21.28
CA LYS A 78 19.36 18.24 22.73
C LYS A 78 19.08 19.71 23.10
N ASN A 79 19.30 20.65 22.17
CA ASN A 79 19.21 22.09 22.44
C ASN A 79 17.95 22.77 21.88
N ARG A 80 16.88 22.01 21.58
CA ARG A 80 15.61 22.63 21.15
C ARG A 80 14.90 23.25 22.35
N GLU A 81 14.64 24.55 22.31
CA GLU A 81 13.82 25.24 23.31
C GLU A 81 12.36 24.75 23.21
N ILE A 82 11.98 23.80 24.06
CA ILE A 82 10.62 23.26 24.15
C ILE A 82 9.57 24.27 24.63
N ASN A 83 10.01 25.45 25.07
CA ASN A 83 9.15 26.49 25.64
C ASN A 83 8.65 27.50 24.59
N THR A 84 9.17 27.45 23.36
CA THR A 84 8.71 28.31 22.27
C THR A 84 7.66 27.58 21.41
N PRO A 85 6.50 28.18 21.13
CA PRO A 85 5.52 27.61 20.21
C PRO A 85 6.14 27.30 18.84
N ILE A 86 5.78 26.15 18.27
CA ILE A 86 6.20 25.80 16.92
C ILE A 86 5.32 26.49 15.88
N ASN A 87 5.92 26.92 14.77
CA ASN A 87 5.16 27.36 13.61
C ASN A 87 4.52 26.13 12.93
N THR A 88 3.20 25.98 13.07
CA THR A 88 2.44 24.83 12.55
C THR A 88 2.17 24.89 11.06
N ARG A 89 2.48 26.02 10.40
CA ARG A 89 2.17 26.26 9.00
C ARG A 89 2.77 25.18 8.09
N ASN A 90 1.90 24.54 7.30
CA ASN A 90 2.23 23.48 6.35
C ASN A 90 2.86 22.20 6.94
N ILE A 91 2.95 22.05 8.27
CA ILE A 91 3.51 20.83 8.88
C ILE A 91 2.68 19.60 8.48
N LEU A 92 1.35 19.72 8.50
CA LEU A 92 0.46 18.62 8.12
C LEU A 92 0.72 18.12 6.69
N ASP A 93 0.88 19.04 5.74
CA ASP A 93 1.14 18.72 4.34
C ASP A 93 2.53 18.09 4.16
N GLN A 94 3.53 18.60 4.87
CA GLN A 94 4.88 18.01 4.89
C GLN A 94 4.85 16.58 5.43
N VAL A 95 4.13 16.34 6.54
CA VAL A 95 3.98 14.99 7.11
C VAL A 95 3.26 14.06 6.13
N LYS A 96 2.16 14.51 5.52
CA LYS A 96 1.44 13.72 4.51
C LYS A 96 2.31 13.36 3.31
N LYS A 97 3.07 14.32 2.76
CA LYS A 97 4.03 14.09 1.67
C LYS A 97 5.06 13.06 2.08
N ASN A 98 5.68 13.23 3.25
CA ASN A 98 6.71 12.33 3.75
C ASN A 98 6.19 10.89 3.93
N LEU A 99 4.98 10.74 4.48
CA LEU A 99 4.33 9.45 4.60
C LEU A 99 4.00 8.84 3.23
N TYR A 100 3.51 9.65 2.29
CA TYR A 100 3.19 9.18 0.93
C TYR A 100 4.44 8.69 0.19
N ASP A 101 5.52 9.47 0.24
CA ASP A 101 6.81 9.12 -0.37
C ASP A 101 7.39 7.84 0.27
N ALA A 102 7.29 7.70 1.60
CA ALA A 102 7.67 6.48 2.32
C ALA A 102 6.86 5.27 1.89
N MET A 103 5.54 5.42 1.72
CA MET A 103 4.68 4.33 1.26
C MET A 103 5.06 3.85 -0.14
N ILE A 104 5.44 4.76 -1.03
CA ILE A 104 5.95 4.40 -2.37
C ILE A 104 7.29 3.68 -2.26
N HIS A 105 8.24 4.24 -1.51
CA HIS A 105 9.61 3.75 -1.43
C HIS A 105 9.68 2.34 -0.81
N TYR A 106 9.00 2.11 0.33
CA TYR A 106 9.12 0.85 1.06
C TYR A 106 8.24 -0.27 0.50
N PHE A 107 7.03 0.06 0.01
CA PHE A 107 6.07 -0.97 -0.38
C PHE A 107 5.90 -1.11 -1.89
N ASN A 108 6.14 -0.04 -2.66
CA ASN A 108 5.92 0.02 -4.10
C ASN A 108 4.65 -0.75 -4.55
N PRO A 109 3.45 -0.37 -4.07
CA PRO A 109 2.24 -1.19 -4.24
C PRO A 109 1.73 -1.26 -5.68
N ALA A 110 2.36 -0.53 -6.61
CA ALA A 110 2.11 -0.56 -8.04
C ALA A 110 3.15 -1.38 -8.83
N SER A 111 4.04 -2.11 -8.15
CA SER A 111 4.97 -3.03 -8.83
C SER A 111 4.22 -4.12 -9.60
N SER A 112 4.88 -4.74 -10.57
CA SER A 112 4.29 -5.86 -11.32
C SER A 112 3.93 -7.03 -10.41
N GLU A 113 4.78 -7.36 -9.43
CA GLU A 113 4.52 -8.41 -8.45
C GLU A 113 3.30 -8.09 -7.58
N ALA A 114 3.19 -6.84 -7.14
CA ALA A 114 2.05 -6.37 -6.37
C ALA A 114 0.75 -6.51 -7.17
N LEU A 115 0.74 -6.01 -8.42
CA LEU A 115 -0.39 -6.09 -9.33
C LEU A 115 -0.80 -7.54 -9.63
N LEU A 116 0.17 -8.40 -9.92
CA LEU A 116 -0.07 -9.82 -10.20
C LEU A 116 -0.62 -10.56 -8.98
N ALA A 117 -0.07 -10.30 -7.79
CA ALA A 117 -0.58 -10.93 -6.57
C ALA A 117 -2.05 -10.59 -6.33
N VAL A 118 -2.43 -9.33 -6.53
CA VAL A 118 -3.83 -8.89 -6.40
C VAL A 118 -4.70 -9.50 -7.50
N LEU A 119 -4.22 -9.53 -8.75
CA LEU A 119 -4.95 -10.09 -9.89
C LEU A 119 -5.23 -11.59 -9.76
N LEU A 120 -4.30 -12.33 -9.15
CA LEU A 120 -4.41 -13.77 -8.93
C LEU A 120 -5.30 -14.14 -7.72
N ASP A 121 -5.62 -13.19 -6.85
CA ASP A 121 -6.53 -13.43 -5.72
C ASP A 121 -8.00 -13.22 -6.14
N PRO A 122 -8.87 -14.23 -6.02
CA PRO A 122 -10.28 -14.12 -6.37
C PRO A 122 -11.01 -12.94 -5.71
N HIS A 123 -10.64 -12.56 -4.48
CA HIS A 123 -11.29 -11.46 -3.75
C HIS A 123 -10.95 -10.10 -4.34
N PHE A 124 -9.73 -9.94 -4.87
CA PHE A 124 -9.21 -8.66 -5.34
C PHE A 124 -8.97 -8.59 -6.85
N LYS A 125 -9.26 -9.67 -7.60
CA LYS A 125 -9.07 -9.83 -9.04
C LYS A 125 -9.58 -8.67 -9.91
N LYS A 126 -10.60 -7.93 -9.43
CA LYS A 126 -11.17 -6.78 -10.15
C LYS A 126 -10.28 -5.53 -10.13
N LEU A 127 -9.21 -5.55 -9.33
CA LEU A 127 -8.26 -4.46 -9.18
C LEU A 127 -8.96 -3.12 -8.91
N GLN A 128 -10.00 -3.10 -8.07
CA GLN A 128 -10.84 -1.89 -7.90
C GLN A 128 -10.07 -0.68 -7.37
N SER A 129 -9.01 -0.94 -6.60
CA SER A 129 -8.15 0.11 -6.05
C SER A 129 -7.16 0.72 -7.06
N PHE A 130 -7.05 0.16 -8.28
CA PHE A 130 -6.04 0.52 -9.28
C PHE A 130 -6.62 1.27 -10.49
N THR A 131 -5.77 2.06 -11.16
CA THR A 131 -6.13 2.78 -12.38
C THR A 131 -6.33 1.82 -13.56
N PRO A 132 -7.10 2.20 -14.60
CA PRO A 132 -7.25 1.39 -15.81
C PRO A 132 -5.90 0.99 -16.44
N ASP A 133 -4.94 1.91 -16.48
CA ASP A 133 -3.60 1.65 -17.02
C ASP A 133 -2.86 0.57 -16.20
N GLN A 134 -2.95 0.64 -14.87
CA GLN A 134 -2.36 -0.39 -13.99
C GLN A 134 -3.01 -1.76 -14.19
N LYS A 135 -4.33 -1.80 -14.46
CA LYS A 135 -5.02 -3.06 -14.78
C LYS A 135 -4.51 -3.66 -16.10
N GLN A 136 -4.39 -2.82 -17.12
CA GLN A 136 -3.87 -3.23 -18.43
C GLN A 136 -2.44 -3.77 -18.32
N VAL A 137 -1.59 -3.11 -17.53
CA VAL A 137 -0.22 -3.56 -17.25
C VAL A 137 -0.24 -4.93 -16.56
N ALA A 138 -1.06 -5.11 -15.54
CA ALA A 138 -1.19 -6.37 -14.80
C ALA A 138 -1.64 -7.53 -15.70
N GLU A 139 -2.61 -7.29 -16.57
CA GLU A 139 -3.12 -8.29 -17.52
C GLU A 139 -2.05 -8.69 -18.56
N ASN A 140 -1.34 -7.71 -19.12
CA ASN A 140 -0.26 -7.95 -20.07
C ASN A 140 0.90 -8.73 -19.42
N GLU A 141 1.31 -8.34 -18.21
CA GLU A 141 2.29 -9.06 -17.40
C GLU A 141 1.90 -10.52 -17.16
N LEU A 142 0.64 -10.77 -16.78
CA LEU A 142 0.14 -12.12 -16.54
C LEU A 142 0.17 -12.95 -17.83
N GLN A 143 -0.26 -12.36 -18.94
CA GLN A 143 -0.26 -13.04 -20.24
C GLN A 143 1.17 -13.39 -20.69
N ASN A 144 2.12 -12.47 -20.51
CA ASN A 144 3.53 -12.69 -20.84
C ASN A 144 4.11 -13.84 -20.00
N LYS A 145 3.96 -13.80 -18.67
CA LYS A 145 4.42 -14.88 -17.78
C LYS A 145 3.78 -16.22 -18.10
N TYR A 146 2.49 -16.23 -18.42
CA TYR A 146 1.80 -17.45 -18.84
C TYR A 146 2.40 -18.02 -20.14
N ASN A 147 2.64 -17.17 -21.14
CA ASN A 147 3.22 -17.57 -22.41
C ASN A 147 4.65 -18.09 -22.25
N GLU A 148 5.46 -17.46 -21.40
CA GLU A 148 6.82 -17.92 -21.05
C GLU A 148 6.78 -19.32 -20.42
N ILE A 149 5.92 -19.53 -19.42
CA ILE A 149 5.77 -20.83 -18.76
C ILE A 149 5.29 -21.89 -19.77
N LYS A 150 4.31 -21.54 -20.62
CA LYS A 150 3.78 -22.44 -21.64
C LYS A 150 4.85 -22.82 -22.67
N SER A 151 5.70 -21.87 -23.09
CA SER A 151 6.79 -22.12 -24.03
C SER A 151 7.90 -22.99 -23.42
N ASN A 152 8.10 -22.91 -22.11
CA ASN A 152 9.14 -23.64 -21.39
C ASN A 152 8.66 -25.00 -20.85
N GLN A 153 7.40 -25.37 -21.06
CA GLN A 153 6.89 -26.69 -20.69
C GLN A 153 7.40 -27.75 -21.68
N PRO A 154 8.09 -28.81 -21.22
CA PRO A 154 8.36 -29.97 -22.07
C PRO A 154 7.03 -30.56 -22.53
N SER A 155 6.95 -30.95 -23.80
CA SER A 155 5.78 -31.53 -24.44
C SER A 155 5.35 -32.82 -23.73
N THR A 156 4.57 -32.70 -22.67
CA THR A 156 3.82 -33.82 -22.11
C THR A 156 2.57 -34.01 -22.96
N ALA A 157 2.62 -35.06 -23.78
CA ALA A 157 1.48 -35.53 -24.54
C ALA A 157 0.28 -35.79 -23.60
N SER A 158 -0.85 -35.20 -23.97
CA SER A 158 -2.23 -35.53 -23.59
C SER A 158 -2.45 -36.41 -22.36
N SER A 159 -2.99 -35.81 -21.30
CA SER A 159 -4.09 -36.47 -20.58
C SER A 159 -5.23 -35.47 -20.43
N SER A 160 -6.26 -35.66 -21.26
CA SER A 160 -7.53 -34.98 -21.12
C SER A 160 -8.12 -35.32 -19.75
N PRO A 161 -8.77 -34.38 -19.03
CA PRO A 161 -9.56 -34.72 -17.86
C PRO A 161 -10.69 -35.66 -18.29
N PRO A 162 -11.04 -36.73 -17.53
CA PRO A 162 -12.22 -37.51 -17.85
C PRO A 162 -13.46 -36.62 -17.76
N ALA A 163 -14.26 -36.64 -18.82
CA ALA A 163 -15.51 -35.90 -18.91
C ALA A 163 -16.39 -36.18 -17.69
N SER A 164 -16.72 -35.14 -16.92
CA SER A 164 -17.69 -35.22 -15.84
C SER A 164 -19.04 -35.69 -16.39
N SER A 165 -19.47 -36.89 -15.99
CA SER A 165 -20.80 -37.41 -16.32
C SER A 165 -21.87 -36.43 -15.87
N GLN A 166 -22.76 -36.07 -16.80
CA GLN A 166 -23.92 -35.24 -16.54
C GLN A 166 -24.77 -35.87 -15.44
N ARG A 167 -24.88 -35.18 -14.30
CA ARG A 167 -25.75 -35.56 -13.19
C ARG A 167 -27.20 -35.30 -13.64
N LYS A 168 -27.91 -36.36 -14.06
CA LYS A 168 -29.35 -36.30 -14.36
C LYS A 168 -30.09 -35.77 -13.13
N LYS A 169 -30.79 -34.63 -13.29
CA LYS A 169 -31.72 -34.10 -12.30
C LYS A 169 -32.84 -35.13 -12.09
N LYS A 170 -32.95 -35.69 -10.89
CA LYS A 170 -34.11 -36.48 -10.48
C LYS A 170 -35.06 -35.55 -9.74
N ILE A 171 -36.11 -35.12 -10.44
CA ILE A 171 -37.30 -34.51 -9.85
C ILE A 171 -38.00 -35.61 -9.03
N THR A 172 -38.35 -35.34 -7.78
CA THR A 172 -39.28 -36.16 -7.01
C THR A 172 -40.41 -35.26 -6.57
N ILE A 173 -41.62 -35.76 -6.85
CA ILE A 173 -42.94 -35.18 -6.60
C ILE A 173 -43.21 -35.19 -5.09
#